data_AF-A0AAV4F2Y6-F1
#
_entry.id   AF-A0AAV4F2Y6-F1
#
_cell.length_a   1.000
_cell.length_b   1.000
_cell.length_c   1.000
_cell.angle_alpha   90.00
_cell.angle_beta   90.00
_cell.angle_gamma   90.00
#
_symmetry.space_group_name_H-M   'P 1'
#
loop_
_entity.id
_entity.type
_entity.pdbx_description
1 polymer ?
#
loop_
_entity_poly.entity_id
_entity_poly.type
_entity_poly.pdbx_seq_one_letter_code
_entity_poly.pdbx_strand_id
1 'polypeptide(L)'
;MPRLYEVGRHRALGLLQAGLPIIEVSIRMNVNRTTIFRLRQRLHDTDTVSDRPRSGRPRCTTQREDRNLVRNHMNNRFLSASASSRQTRGRNNQRISENTVK
;
A
#
# COMPACT_ATOMS: atom_id res chain seq x y z
N MET A 1 -3.43 -18.01 11.12
CA MET A 1 -3.26 -17.30 12.41
C MET A 1 -4.09 -16.02 12.37
N PRO A 2 -4.97 -15.81 13.34
CA PRO A 2 -5.82 -14.61 13.39
C PRO A 2 -4.98 -13.33 13.57
N ARG A 3 -5.44 -12.24 12.97
CA ARG A 3 -4.82 -10.92 13.04
C ARG A 3 -5.03 -10.34 14.45
N LEU A 4 -4.00 -9.77 15.06
CA LEU A 4 -4.19 -8.96 16.28
C LEU A 4 -5.05 -7.74 15.93
N TYR A 5 -6.19 -7.62 16.61
CA TYR A 5 -7.02 -6.42 16.59
C TYR A 5 -6.24 -5.24 17.21
N GLU A 6 -6.62 -4.02 16.88
CA GLU A 6 -5.92 -2.79 17.32
C GLU A 6 -5.74 -2.74 18.84
N VAL A 7 -6.82 -2.98 19.59
CA VAL A 7 -6.79 -3.10 21.06
C VAL A 7 -5.77 -4.14 21.55
N GLY A 8 -5.70 -5.29 20.88
CA GLY A 8 -4.73 -6.34 21.20
C GLY A 8 -3.28 -5.91 20.95
N ARG A 9 -3.03 -5.07 19.95
CA ARG A 9 -1.69 -4.53 19.69
C ARG A 9 -1.28 -3.54 20.76
N HIS A 10 -2.17 -2.63 21.17
CA HIS A 10 -1.89 -1.70 22.27
C HIS A 10 -1.63 -2.45 23.58
N ARG A 11 -2.42 -3.48 23.89
CA ARG A 11 -2.18 -4.34 25.06
C ARG A 11 -0.81 -5.02 25.01
N ALA A 12 -0.44 -5.59 23.87
CA ALA A 12 0.87 -6.21 23.69
C ALA A 12 2.02 -5.19 23.82
N LEU A 13 1.85 -3.97 23.31
CA LEU A 13 2.82 -2.90 23.50
C LEU A 13 2.97 -2.48 24.96
N GLY A 14 1.88 -2.34 25.71
CA GLY A 14 1.94 -2.02 27.14
C GLY A 14 2.73 -3.07 27.93
N LEU A 15 2.56 -4.35 27.60
CA LEU A 15 3.35 -5.43 28.21
C LEU A 15 4.84 -5.35 27.84
N LEU A 16 5.16 -5.03 26.59
CA LEU A 16 6.55 -4.83 26.16
C LEU A 16 7.20 -3.63 26.84
N GLN A 17 6.45 -2.53 27.01
CA GLN A 17 6.92 -1.33 27.72
C GLN A 17 7.13 -1.57 29.21
N ALA A 18 6.34 -2.47 29.81
CA ALA A 18 6.55 -2.95 31.18
C ALA A 18 7.77 -3.89 31.32
N GLY A 19 8.53 -4.12 30.25
CA GLY A 19 9.76 -4.91 30.28
C GLY A 19 9.58 -6.41 30.09
N LEU A 20 8.36 -6.89 29.79
CA LEU A 20 8.16 -8.32 29.55
C LEU A 20 8.85 -8.79 28.27
N PRO A 21 9.46 -10.00 28.27
CA PRO A 21 10.07 -10.55 27.08
C PRO A 21 9.01 -10.93 26.04
N ILE A 22 9.37 -10.86 24.76
CA ILE A 22 8.50 -11.18 23.61
C ILE A 22 7.82 -12.54 23.74
N ILE A 23 8.53 -13.53 24.28
CA ILE A 23 8.02 -14.90 24.47
C ILE A 23 6.84 -14.87 25.45
N GLU A 24 6.98 -14.22 26.60
CA GLU A 24 5.93 -14.16 27.62
C GLU A 24 4.72 -13.37 27.11
N VAL A 25 4.93 -12.25 26.41
CA VAL A 25 3.86 -11.49 25.76
C VAL A 25 3.11 -12.36 24.74
N SER A 26 3.83 -13.18 23.97
CA SER A 26 3.22 -14.06 22.98
C SER A 26 2.35 -15.15 23.60
N ILE A 27 2.77 -15.71 24.74
CA ILE A 27 2.00 -16.68 25.52
C ILE A 27 0.74 -16.02 26.11
N ARG A 28 0.89 -14.86 26.77
CA ARG A 28 -0.23 -14.11 27.38
C ARG A 28 -1.31 -13.70 26.37
N MET A 29 -0.88 -13.38 25.15
CA MET A 29 -1.77 -12.94 24.07
C MET A 29 -2.24 -14.10 23.17
N ASN A 30 -1.78 -15.33 23.42
CA ASN A 30 -2.04 -16.52 22.60
C ASN A 30 -1.77 -16.28 21.10
N VAL A 31 -0.61 -15.71 20.79
CA VAL A 31 -0.17 -15.44 19.41
C VAL A 31 1.24 -15.96 19.18
N ASN A 32 1.60 -16.19 17.93
CA ASN A 32 2.97 -16.57 17.60
C ASN A 32 3.95 -15.44 17.98
N ARG A 33 5.08 -15.78 18.61
CA ARG A 33 6.21 -14.88 18.94
C ARG A 33 6.62 -13.93 17.81
N THR A 34 6.58 -14.40 16.55
CA THR A 34 6.90 -13.59 15.36
C THR A 34 5.93 -12.42 15.16
N THR A 35 4.68 -12.56 15.62
CA THR A 35 3.66 -11.51 15.57
C THR A 35 4.04 -10.34 16.49
N ILE A 36 4.44 -10.65 17.72
CA ILE A 36 4.88 -9.65 18.71
C ILE A 36 6.20 -9.01 18.29
N PHE A 37 7.14 -9.81 17.75
CA PHE A 37 8.39 -9.29 17.18
C PHE A 37 8.13 -8.29 16.06
N ARG A 38 7.30 -8.64 15.07
CA ARG A 38 6.90 -7.75 13.96
C ARG A 38 6.16 -6.51 14.44
N LEU A 39 5.37 -6.61 15.52
CA LEU A 39 4.70 -5.48 16.14
C LEU A 39 5.71 -4.49 16.73
N ARG A 40 6.67 -4.98 17.52
CA ARG A 40 7.76 -4.15 18.10
C ARG A 40 8.59 -3.50 17.00
N GLN A 41 8.97 -4.25 15.97
CA GLN A 41 9.72 -3.72 14.84
C GLN A 41 8.94 -2.63 14.11
N ARG A 42 7.65 -2.83 13.85
CA ARG A 42 6.81 -1.81 13.21
C ARG A 42 6.76 -0.52 14.02
N LEU A 43 6.59 -0.64 15.34
CA LEU A 43 6.58 0.52 16.21
C LEU A 43 7.91 1.28 16.11
N HIS A 44 9.04 0.57 16.13
CA HIS A 44 10.36 1.18 15.95
C HIS A 44 10.54 1.84 14.56
N ASP A 45 10.02 1.22 13.50
CA ASP A 45 10.22 1.73 12.13
C ASP A 45 9.33 2.93 11.80
N THR A 46 8.15 3.05 12.41
CA THR A 46 7.08 3.96 11.94
C THR A 46 6.39 4.74 13.05
N ASP A 47 6.77 4.54 14.32
CA ASP A 47 6.11 5.10 15.51
C ASP A 47 4.60 4.86 15.57
N THR A 48 4.10 3.84 14.86
CA THR A 48 2.68 3.52 14.81
C THR A 48 2.41 2.03 15.00
N VAL A 49 1.29 1.76 15.66
CA VAL A 49 0.73 0.41 15.87
C VAL A 49 -0.28 0.03 14.79
N SER A 50 -0.73 1.04 14.06
CA SER A 50 -1.68 0.94 12.97
C SER A 50 -1.13 0.05 11.86
N ASP A 51 -2.05 -0.36 11.01
CA ASP A 51 -1.66 -1.13 9.84
C ASP A 51 -1.06 -0.21 8.79
N ARG A 52 0.03 -0.68 8.15
CA ARG A 52 0.63 0.05 7.04
C ARG A 52 -0.40 0.19 5.92
N PRO A 53 -0.46 1.35 5.24
CA PRO A 53 -1.29 1.48 4.05
C PRO A 53 -0.88 0.41 3.05
N ARG A 54 -1.86 -0.21 2.40
CA ARG A 54 -1.57 -1.14 1.30
C ARG A 54 -0.98 -0.32 0.15
N SER A 55 0.06 -0.83 -0.49
CA SER A 55 0.68 -0.19 -1.66
C SER A 55 -0.27 -0.03 -2.84
N GLY A 56 -1.37 -0.80 -2.87
CA GLY A 56 -2.34 -0.78 -3.96
C GLY A 56 -1.75 -1.30 -5.28
N ARG A 57 -2.46 -1.08 -6.38
CA ARG A 57 -1.96 -1.37 -7.72
C ARG A 57 -1.07 -0.21 -8.19
N PRO A 58 0.15 -0.47 -8.69
CA PRO A 58 0.99 0.59 -9.23
C PRO A 58 0.32 1.30 -10.41
N ARG A 59 0.57 2.61 -10.55
CA ARG A 59 0.10 3.38 -11.70
C ARG A 59 0.75 2.88 -12.98
N CYS A 60 -0.08 2.66 -14.00
CA CYS A 60 0.35 2.26 -15.35
C CYS A 60 0.86 3.45 -16.18
N THR A 61 0.46 4.67 -15.85
CA THR A 61 0.92 5.91 -16.50
C THR A 61 1.76 6.76 -15.55
N THR A 62 2.63 7.57 -16.13
CA THR A 62 3.34 8.65 -15.43
C THR A 62 2.52 9.95 -15.47
N GLN A 63 2.79 10.88 -14.53
CA GLN A 63 2.11 12.17 -14.50
C GLN A 63 2.36 13.01 -15.78
N ARG A 64 3.46 12.76 -16.51
CA ARG A 64 3.72 13.40 -17.81
C ARG A 64 2.82 12.84 -18.89
N GLU A 65 2.65 11.52 -18.94
CA GLU A 65 1.73 10.86 -19.88
C GLU A 65 0.29 11.31 -19.64
N ASP A 66 -0.15 11.38 -18.37
CA ASP A 66 -1.49 11.85 -18.01
C ASP A 66 -1.76 13.27 -18.55
N ARG A 67 -0.82 14.19 -18.34
CA ARG A 67 -0.94 15.57 -18.83
C ARG A 67 -1.01 15.65 -20.36
N ASN A 68 -0.27 14.78 -21.05
CA ASN A 68 -0.29 14.71 -22.50
C ASN A 68 -1.62 14.13 -23.02
N LEU A 69 -2.15 13.09 -22.38
CA LEU A 69 -3.47 12.53 -22.68
C LEU A 69 -4.56 13.61 -22.56
N VAL A 70 -4.59 14.34 -21.44
CA VAL A 70 -5.55 15.43 -21.23
C VAL A 70 -5.42 16.50 -22.32
N ARG A 71 -4.19 16.94 -22.64
CA ARG A 71 -3.95 17.92 -23.71
C ARG A 71 -4.43 17.43 -25.08
N ASN A 72 -4.16 16.17 -25.42
CA ASN A 72 -4.56 15.60 -26.70
C ASN A 72 -6.08 15.55 -26.86
N HIS A 73 -6.81 15.16 -25.81
CA HIS A 73 -8.27 15.14 -25.83
C HIS A 73 -8.90 16.55 -25.76
N MET A 74 -8.23 17.54 -25.16
CA MET A 74 -8.66 18.94 -25.23
C MET A 74 -8.53 19.51 -26.64
N ASN A 75 -7.42 19.22 -27.33
CA ASN A 75 -7.15 19.70 -28.68
C ASN A 75 -7.96 18.96 -29.75
N ASN A 76 -8.21 17.66 -29.54
CA ASN A 76 -9.00 16.82 -30.45
C ASN A 76 -10.11 16.10 -29.69
N ARG A 77 -11.27 16.77 -29.60
CA ARG A 77 -12.43 16.29 -28.83
C ARG A 77 -13.01 14.96 -29.31
N PHE A 78 -12.72 14.55 -30.55
CA PHE A 78 -13.20 13.29 -31.15
C PHE A 78 -12.16 12.17 -31.13
N LEU A 79 -10.99 12.39 -30.52
CA LEU A 79 -9.96 11.36 -30.38
C LEU A 79 -10.49 10.20 -29.50
N SER A 80 -10.47 8.98 -30.04
CA SER A 80 -10.96 7.80 -29.30
C SER A 80 -9.94 7.31 -28.26
N ALA A 81 -10.42 6.74 -27.17
CA ALA A 81 -9.57 6.14 -26.14
C ALA A 81 -8.70 5.00 -26.69
N SER A 82 -9.18 4.24 -27.68
CA SER A 82 -8.42 3.18 -28.36
C SER A 82 -7.24 3.77 -29.16
N ALA A 83 -7.43 4.92 -29.81
CA ALA A 83 -6.36 5.59 -30.54
C ALA A 83 -5.29 6.15 -29.57
N SER A 84 -5.72 6.82 -28.51
CA SER A 84 -4.83 7.35 -27.46
C SER A 84 -4.02 6.25 -26.77
N SER A 85 -4.63 5.10 -26.47
CA SER A 85 -3.94 3.98 -25.83
C SER A 85 -2.87 3.34 -26.72
N ARG A 86 -3.08 3.29 -28.04
CA ARG A 86 -2.06 2.81 -29.02
C ARG A 86 -0.87 3.75 -29.13
N GLN A 87 -1.10 5.06 -29.02
CA GLN A 87 -0.08 6.09 -29.17
C GLN A 87 0.70 6.32 -27.87
N THR A 88 0.06 6.13 -26.72
CA THR A 88 0.67 6.42 -25.42
C THR A 88 1.48 5.23 -24.93
N ARG A 89 2.76 5.48 -24.66
CA ARG A 89 3.62 4.55 -23.92
C ARG A 89 3.46 4.87 -22.44
N GLY A 90 2.97 3.91 -21.68
CA GLY A 90 2.84 3.99 -20.23
C GLY A 90 4.18 3.93 -19.52
N ARG A 91 4.11 3.87 -18.19
CA ARG A 91 5.26 3.65 -17.31
C ARG A 91 6.08 2.45 -17.77
N ASN A 92 7.40 2.61 -17.80
CA ASN A 92 8.35 1.59 -18.28
C ASN A 92 8.08 1.15 -19.74
N ASN A 93 7.61 2.08 -20.59
CA ASN A 93 7.30 1.87 -22.00
C ASN A 93 6.24 0.78 -22.27
N GLN A 94 5.39 0.50 -21.28
CA GLN A 94 4.32 -0.50 -21.39
C GLN A 94 3.16 0.03 -22.23
N ARG A 95 2.45 -0.88 -22.93
CA ARG A 95 1.18 -0.52 -23.59
C ARG A 95 0.12 -0.33 -22.53
N ILE A 96 -0.61 0.79 -22.60
CA ILE A 96 -1.77 1.03 -21.74
C ILE A 96 -3.04 0.48 -22.40
N SER A 97 -4.03 0.08 -21.61
CA SER A 97 -5.31 -0.35 -22.13
C SER A 97 -6.21 0.83 -22.46
N GLU A 98 -7.23 0.62 -23.29
CA GLU A 98 -8.24 1.65 -23.56
C GLU A 98 -8.97 2.08 -22.27
N ASN A 99 -9.24 1.14 -21.36
CA ASN A 99 -9.88 1.42 -20.07
C ASN A 99 -9.01 2.26 -19.13
N THR A 100 -7.71 2.39 -19.40
CA THR A 100 -6.83 3.31 -18.67
C THR A 100 -7.01 4.76 -19.13
N VAL A 101 -7.47 4.97 -20.37
CA VAL A 101 -7.65 6.30 -20.97
C VAL A 101 -9.06 6.84 -20.79
N LYS A 102 -10.07 5.96 -20.77
CA LYS A 102 -11.46 6.30 -20.44
C LYS A 102 -11.57 6.86 -19.02
#